data_AF-I1PT47-F1
#
_entry.id   AF-I1PT47-F1
#
_cell.length_a   1.000
_cell.length_b   1.000
_cell.length_c   1.000
_cell.angle_alpha   90.00
_cell.angle_beta   90.00
_cell.angle_gamma   90.00
#
_symmetry.space_group_name_H-M   'P 1'
#
loop_
_entity.id
_entity.type
_entity.pdbx_description
1 polymer ?
#
loop_
_entity_poly.entity_id
_entity_poly.type
_entity_poly.pdbx_seq_one_letter_code
_entity_poly.pdbx_strand_id
1 'polypeptide(L)'
;MWRLPKEEVDWILAQCNEPICARFRELKRANPSLVPSPEEEKDEYTMLLYECTRESYEDEAKYAKFQAWVRGEYARKGFVEVDYDYFAKREEAIRLNEEAREEVLGHWSDRHHPSHTDLDDEDWKLVRSILERFDQRSAISRFNRRN
;
A
#
# COMPACT_ATOMS: atom_id res chain seq x y z
N MET A 1 -19.30 -7.63 17.54
CA MET A 1 -17.87 -7.90 17.46
C MET A 1 -17.70 -9.37 17.09
N TRP A 2 -16.74 -9.66 16.22
CA TRP A 2 -16.42 -10.99 15.73
C TRP A 2 -15.02 -11.39 16.22
N ARG A 3 -14.88 -12.60 16.75
CA ARG A 3 -13.58 -13.12 17.18
C ARG A 3 -12.79 -13.61 15.97
N LEU A 4 -11.58 -13.10 15.80
CA LEU A 4 -10.71 -13.56 14.72
C LEU A 4 -10.24 -15.00 14.96
N PRO A 5 -10.23 -15.86 13.92
CA PRO A 5 -9.55 -17.14 13.97
C PRO A 5 -8.06 -16.96 14.31
N LYS A 6 -7.46 -17.97 14.92
CA LYS A 6 -6.04 -17.90 15.30
C LYS A 6 -5.15 -17.76 14.07
N GLU A 7 -5.52 -18.43 12.99
CA GLU A 7 -4.84 -18.40 11.69
C GLU A 7 -4.80 -16.98 11.11
N GLU A 8 -5.91 -16.23 11.24
CA GLU A 8 -5.97 -14.84 10.79
C GLU A 8 -5.09 -13.93 11.65
N VAL A 9 -5.09 -14.11 12.97
CA VAL A 9 -4.22 -13.36 13.89
C VAL A 9 -2.74 -13.64 13.57
N ASP A 10 -2.38 -14.91 13.42
CA ASP A 10 -1.01 -15.32 13.10
C ASP A 10 -0.59 -14.78 11.72
N TRP A 11 -1.50 -14.79 10.72
CA TRP A 11 -1.28 -14.19 9.41
C TRP A 11 -1.03 -12.69 9.49
N ILE A 12 -1.86 -11.93 10.23
CA ILE A 12 -1.68 -10.48 10.44
C ILE A 12 -0.31 -10.19 11.06
N LEU A 13 0.09 -10.96 12.07
CA LEU A 13 1.33 -10.73 12.80
C LEU A 13 2.60 -11.17 12.05
N ALA A 14 2.48 -12.11 11.11
CA ALA A 14 3.57 -12.58 10.26
C ALA A 14 3.91 -11.61 9.11
N GLN A 15 3.02 -10.67 8.79
CA GLN A 15 3.27 -9.66 7.77
C GLN A 15 4.44 -8.74 8.17
N CYS A 16 5.35 -8.46 7.22
CA CYS A 16 6.37 -7.41 7.37
C CYS A 16 5.76 -6.01 7.42
N ASN A 17 6.52 -4.99 7.83
CA ASN A 17 6.10 -3.58 7.81
C ASN A 17 7.01 -2.76 6.88
N GLU A 18 7.33 -3.33 5.72
CA GLU A 18 8.11 -2.68 4.68
C GLU A 18 7.38 -2.80 3.34
N PRO A 19 7.46 -1.77 2.48
CA PRO A 19 6.88 -1.85 1.15
C PRO A 19 7.47 -3.01 0.35
N ILE A 20 6.60 -3.74 -0.33
CA ILE A 20 6.98 -4.91 -1.13
C ILE A 20 7.87 -4.50 -2.32
N CYS A 21 7.56 -3.35 -2.93
CA CYS A 21 8.30 -2.81 -4.08
C CYS A 21 9.76 -2.50 -3.73
N ALA A 22 10.69 -3.12 -4.46
CA ALA A 22 12.12 -2.90 -4.28
C ALA A 22 12.53 -1.45 -4.63
N ARG A 23 11.98 -0.86 -5.71
CA ARG A 23 12.27 0.54 -6.08
C ARG A 23 11.83 1.53 -5.00
N PHE A 24 10.74 1.28 -4.28
CA PHE A 24 10.33 2.13 -3.14
C PHE A 24 11.33 2.04 -1.98
N ARG A 25 11.86 0.85 -1.71
CA ARG A 25 12.90 0.64 -0.70
C ARG A 25 14.21 1.29 -1.09
N GLU A 26 14.60 1.18 -2.36
CA GLU A 26 15.79 1.83 -2.91
C GLU A 26 15.66 3.35 -2.87
N LEU A 27 14.52 3.89 -3.32
CA LEU A 27 14.24 5.33 -3.30
C LEU A 27 14.28 5.88 -1.87
N LYS A 28 13.63 5.20 -0.90
CA LYS A 28 13.68 5.60 0.51
C LYS A 28 15.09 5.53 1.09
N ARG A 29 15.90 4.57 0.67
CA ARG A 29 17.28 4.42 1.14
C ARG A 29 18.18 5.52 0.58
N ALA A 30 18.00 5.89 -0.69
CA ALA A 30 18.74 6.97 -1.34
C ALA A 30 18.28 8.36 -0.85
N ASN A 31 16.97 8.53 -0.67
CA ASN A 31 16.33 9.76 -0.24
C ASN A 31 15.36 9.51 0.94
N PRO A 32 15.86 9.52 2.19
CA PRO A 32 15.04 9.25 3.37
C PRO A 32 13.88 10.21 3.60
N SER A 33 13.96 11.46 3.14
CA SER A 33 12.86 12.42 3.27
C SER A 33 11.76 12.21 2.23
N LEU A 34 12.05 11.47 1.15
CA LEU A 34 11.18 11.33 -0.02
C LEU A 34 10.74 12.69 -0.60
N VAL A 35 11.63 13.68 -0.53
CA VAL A 35 11.41 15.00 -1.13
C VAL A 35 12.21 15.06 -2.43
N PRO A 36 11.56 15.17 -3.60
CA PRO A 36 12.26 15.27 -4.87
C PRO A 36 13.10 16.55 -4.92
N SER A 37 14.20 16.51 -5.67
CA SER A 37 14.98 17.70 -6.01
C SER A 37 14.28 18.54 -7.10
N PRO A 38 14.64 19.82 -7.27
CA PRO A 38 14.03 20.67 -8.29
C PRO A 38 14.19 20.17 -9.74
N GLU A 39 15.15 19.28 -10.00
CA GLU A 39 15.31 18.66 -11.32
C GLU A 39 14.37 17.46 -11.47
N GLU A 40 14.26 16.61 -10.43
CA GLU A 40 13.32 15.48 -10.39
C GLU A 40 11.85 15.94 -10.44
N GLU A 41 11.54 17.13 -9.89
CA GLU A 41 10.19 17.71 -9.96
C GLU A 41 9.71 17.99 -11.39
N LYS A 42 10.62 18.07 -12.36
CA LYS A 42 10.27 18.28 -13.78
C LYS A 42 9.85 16.99 -14.48
N ASP A 43 10.17 15.84 -13.90
CA ASP A 43 9.87 14.53 -14.48
C ASP A 43 8.60 13.95 -13.84
N GLU A 44 7.53 13.88 -14.62
CA GLU A 44 6.20 13.45 -14.15
C GLU A 44 6.21 12.03 -13.61
N TYR A 45 7.00 11.13 -14.21
CA TYR A 45 7.15 9.75 -13.76
C TYR A 45 7.82 9.67 -12.39
N THR A 46 8.90 10.43 -12.20
CA THR A 46 9.63 10.52 -10.94
C THR A 46 8.72 11.07 -9.85
N MET A 47 7.95 12.12 -10.14
CA MET A 47 6.96 12.66 -9.19
C MET A 47 5.93 11.61 -8.76
N LEU A 48 5.38 10.85 -9.71
CA LEU A 48 4.46 9.74 -9.39
C LEU A 48 5.14 8.67 -8.53
N LEU A 49 6.39 8.30 -8.84
CA LEU A 49 7.16 7.35 -8.06
C LEU A 49 7.34 7.82 -6.61
N TYR A 50 7.65 9.10 -6.39
CA TYR A 50 7.76 9.71 -5.06
C TYR A 50 6.42 9.72 -4.32
N GLU A 51 5.31 10.00 -5.00
CA GLU A 51 3.96 9.97 -4.44
C GLU A 51 3.56 8.56 -4.00
N CYS A 52 3.61 7.58 -4.90
CA CYS A 52 3.26 6.19 -4.58
C CYS A 52 4.17 5.61 -3.48
N THR A 53 5.44 6.00 -3.45
CA THR A 53 6.38 5.58 -2.39
C THR A 53 5.94 6.15 -1.04
N ARG A 54 5.59 7.44 -0.97
CA ARG A 54 5.13 8.08 0.28
C ARG A 54 3.86 7.40 0.80
N GLU A 55 2.86 7.23 -0.05
CA GLU A 55 1.60 6.56 0.32
C GLU A 55 1.83 5.14 0.83
N SER A 56 2.71 4.38 0.17
CA SER A 56 3.04 3.01 0.59
C SER A 56 3.65 2.98 2.00
N TYR A 57 4.61 3.85 2.30
CA TYR A 57 5.20 3.91 3.64
C TYR A 57 4.21 4.40 4.71
N GLU A 58 3.30 5.30 4.37
CA GLU A 58 2.23 5.71 5.28
C GLU A 58 1.29 4.56 5.61
N ASP A 59 0.95 3.74 4.63
CA ASP A 59 0.07 2.59 4.83
C ASP A 59 0.76 1.46 5.62
N GLU A 60 2.05 1.20 5.37
CA GLU A 60 2.85 0.30 6.21
C GLU A 60 2.91 0.80 7.66
N ALA A 61 3.04 2.11 7.88
CA ALA A 61 3.04 2.69 9.23
C ALA A 61 1.67 2.55 9.93
N LYS A 62 0.56 2.73 9.21
CA LYS A 62 -0.79 2.50 9.73
C LYS A 62 -0.98 1.01 10.06
N TYR A 63 -0.50 0.11 9.20
CA TYR A 63 -0.61 -1.33 9.42
C TYR A 63 0.25 -1.79 10.61
N ALA A 64 1.45 -1.25 10.79
CA ALA A 64 2.28 -1.52 11.96
C ALA A 64 1.59 -1.15 13.28
N LYS A 65 0.84 -0.02 13.30
CA LYS A 65 0.01 0.36 14.47
C LYS A 65 -1.10 -0.65 14.72
N PHE A 66 -1.76 -1.13 13.67
CA PHE A 66 -2.78 -2.17 13.78
C PHE A 66 -2.17 -3.48 14.32
N GLN A 67 -1.03 -3.93 13.80
CA GLN A 67 -0.33 -5.10 14.33
C GLN A 67 0.03 -4.93 15.81
N ALA A 68 0.49 -3.75 16.23
CA ALA A 68 0.79 -3.47 17.63
C ALA A 68 -0.45 -3.60 18.52
N TRP A 69 -1.60 -3.10 18.06
CA TRP A 69 -2.89 -3.29 18.73
C TRP A 69 -3.29 -4.77 18.80
N VAL A 70 -3.16 -5.53 17.71
CA VAL A 70 -3.43 -6.98 17.68
C VAL A 70 -2.57 -7.72 18.71
N ARG A 71 -1.26 -7.43 18.77
CA ARG A 71 -0.36 -8.00 19.79
C ARG A 71 -0.83 -7.67 21.20
N GLY A 72 -1.24 -6.42 21.45
CA GLY A 72 -1.75 -5.96 22.75
C GLY A 72 -3.04 -6.66 23.17
N GLU A 73 -4.03 -6.74 22.29
CA GLU A 73 -5.30 -7.44 22.56
C GLU A 73 -5.07 -8.93 22.81
N TYR A 74 -4.25 -9.57 21.97
CA TYR A 74 -3.96 -10.99 22.10
C TYR A 74 -3.23 -11.30 23.41
N ALA A 75 -2.24 -10.50 23.80
CA ALA A 75 -1.54 -10.67 25.09
C ALA A 75 -2.47 -10.49 26.30
N ARG A 76 -3.46 -9.60 26.21
CA ARG A 76 -4.37 -9.28 27.31
C ARG A 76 -5.52 -10.29 27.48
N LYS A 77 -6.08 -10.77 26.37
CA LYS A 77 -7.31 -11.60 26.35
C LYS A 77 -7.08 -13.04 25.88
N GLY A 78 -5.98 -13.31 25.18
CA GLY A 78 -5.76 -14.57 24.46
C GLY A 78 -6.50 -14.67 23.13
N PHE A 79 -7.16 -13.59 22.70
CA PHE A 79 -7.89 -13.50 21.42
C PHE A 79 -8.07 -12.05 20.99
N VAL A 80 -8.44 -11.84 19.73
CA VAL A 80 -8.71 -10.51 19.14
C VAL A 80 -10.15 -10.47 18.65
N GLU A 81 -10.84 -9.39 18.99
CA GLU A 81 -12.20 -9.11 18.53
C GLU A 81 -12.18 -7.89 17.63
N VAL A 82 -12.85 -7.99 16.49
CA VAL A 82 -13.02 -6.91 15.52
C VAL A 82 -14.50 -6.58 15.35
N ASP A 83 -14.82 -5.46 14.71
CA ASP A 83 -16.20 -5.16 14.33
C ASP A 83 -16.72 -6.17 13.29
N TYR A 84 -18.04 -6.40 13.26
CA TYR A 84 -18.66 -7.38 12.37
C TYR A 84 -18.43 -7.08 10.88
N ASP A 85 -18.14 -5.82 10.56
CA ASP A 85 -17.88 -5.36 9.20
C ASP A 85 -16.39 -5.47 8.79
N TYR A 86 -15.51 -6.01 9.63
CA TYR A 86 -14.07 -6.14 9.32
C TYR A 86 -13.80 -6.86 8.00
N PHE A 87 -14.41 -8.03 7.78
CA PHE A 87 -14.20 -8.78 6.54
C PHE A 87 -14.81 -8.08 5.33
N ALA A 88 -16.03 -7.55 5.47
CA ALA A 88 -16.70 -6.81 4.41
C ALA A 88 -15.90 -5.57 3.99
N LYS A 89 -15.36 -4.84 4.96
CA LYS A 89 -14.52 -3.67 4.68
C LYS A 89 -13.14 -4.06 4.16
N ARG A 90 -12.56 -5.17 4.62
CA ARG A 90 -11.32 -5.71 4.05
C ARG A 90 -11.51 -6.05 2.58
N GLU A 91 -12.60 -6.73 2.22
CA GLU A 91 -12.96 -7.02 0.83
C GLU A 91 -13.25 -5.75 0.03
N GLU A 92 -14.00 -4.80 0.59
CA GLU A 92 -14.26 -3.51 -0.07
C GLU A 92 -12.97 -2.74 -0.32
N ALA A 93 -12.04 -2.74 0.61
CA ALA A 93 -10.78 -2.06 0.46
C ALA A 93 -9.81 -2.80 -0.47
N ILE A 94 -9.92 -4.13 -0.61
CA ILE A 94 -9.28 -4.88 -1.71
C ILE A 94 -9.89 -4.45 -3.05
N ARG A 95 -11.22 -4.42 -3.16
CA ARG A 95 -11.93 -4.04 -4.39
C ARG A 95 -11.66 -2.61 -4.82
N LEU A 96 -11.73 -1.62 -3.91
CA LEU A 96 -11.44 -0.22 -4.23
C LEU A 96 -9.99 -0.03 -4.66
N ASN A 97 -9.08 -0.87 -4.16
CA ASN A 97 -7.70 -0.88 -4.59
C ASN A 97 -7.57 -1.51 -5.99
N GLU A 98 -8.28 -2.59 -6.29
CA GLU A 98 -8.41 -3.13 -7.65
C GLU A 98 -9.01 -2.12 -8.63
N GLU A 99 -10.03 -1.37 -8.23
CA GLU A 99 -10.66 -0.34 -9.05
C GLU A 99 -9.72 0.85 -9.29
N ALA A 100 -9.03 1.33 -8.25
CA ALA A 100 -7.99 2.36 -8.40
C ALA A 100 -6.83 1.88 -9.28
N ARG A 101 -6.48 0.58 -9.24
CA ARG A 101 -5.52 -0.01 -10.17
C ARG A 101 -6.01 0.09 -11.61
N GLU A 102 -7.24 -0.34 -11.89
CA GLU A 102 -7.83 -0.28 -13.24
C GLU A 102 -7.98 1.16 -13.74
N GLU A 103 -8.34 2.11 -12.87
CA GLU A 103 -8.47 3.52 -13.22
C GLU A 103 -7.11 4.15 -13.54
N VAL A 104 -6.07 3.92 -12.72
CA VAL A 104 -4.72 4.41 -12.98
C VAL A 104 -4.15 3.76 -14.24
N LEU A 105 -4.31 2.45 -14.44
CA LEU A 105 -3.88 1.76 -15.65
C LEU A 105 -4.66 2.24 -16.89
N GLY A 106 -5.96 2.47 -16.77
CA GLY A 106 -6.84 2.94 -17.85
C GLY A 106 -6.54 4.38 -18.27
N HIS A 107 -6.46 5.32 -17.32
CA HIS A 107 -6.14 6.72 -17.61
C HIS A 107 -4.76 6.92 -18.22
N TRP A 108 -3.78 6.08 -17.87
CA TRP A 108 -2.44 6.13 -18.44
C TRP A 108 -2.36 5.44 -19.81
N SER A 109 -3.16 4.40 -20.05
CA SER A 109 -3.29 3.76 -21.36
C SER A 109 -3.93 4.68 -22.41
N ASP A 110 -4.91 5.49 -22.01
CA ASP A 110 -5.59 6.45 -22.90
C ASP A 110 -4.81 7.74 -23.15
N ARG A 111 -3.96 8.17 -22.20
CA ARG A 111 -3.23 9.45 -22.28
C ARG A 111 -1.86 9.35 -22.96
N HIS A 112 -1.29 8.14 -23.06
CA HIS A 112 0.04 7.90 -23.65
C HIS A 112 0.01 6.80 -24.72
N HIS A 113 -0.65 7.07 -25.85
CA HIS A 113 -0.20 6.46 -27.11
C HIS A 113 1.14 7.13 -27.47
N PRO A 114 2.26 6.39 -27.50
CA PRO A 114 3.58 6.99 -27.44
C PRO A 114 3.89 7.70 -28.76
N SER A 115 4.11 9.00 -28.67
CA SER A 115 5.09 9.63 -29.55
C SER A 115 6.18 10.40 -28.81
N HIS A 116 6.09 10.62 -27.48
CA HIS A 116 7.02 11.54 -26.82
C HIS A 116 7.26 11.34 -25.30
N THR A 117 7.24 10.12 -24.77
CA THR A 117 7.78 9.86 -23.42
C THR A 117 8.75 8.71 -23.45
N ASP A 118 10.01 8.96 -23.08
CA ASP A 118 11.16 8.04 -23.07
C ASP A 118 11.07 6.95 -21.98
N LEU A 119 9.85 6.50 -21.63
CA LEU A 119 9.66 5.39 -20.70
C LEU A 119 9.78 4.08 -21.49
N ASP A 120 10.77 3.27 -21.14
CA ASP A 120 10.97 1.96 -21.75
C ASP A 120 9.96 0.92 -21.21
N ASP A 121 9.89 -0.23 -21.88
CA ASP A 121 8.98 -1.33 -21.51
C ASP A 121 9.22 -1.86 -20.08
N GLU A 122 10.39 -1.64 -19.48
CA GLU A 122 10.75 -2.08 -18.13
C GLU A 122 10.25 -1.11 -17.05
N ASP A 123 10.29 0.20 -17.31
CA ASP A 123 9.61 1.21 -16.48
C ASP A 123 8.09 1.03 -16.53
N TRP A 124 7.57 0.55 -17.66
CA TRP A 124 6.16 0.20 -17.81
C TRP A 124 5.78 -1.07 -17.02
N LYS A 125 6.63 -2.09 -17.02
CA LYS A 125 6.47 -3.26 -16.13
C LYS A 125 6.59 -2.87 -14.67
N LEU A 126 7.42 -1.88 -14.33
CA LEU A 126 7.57 -1.44 -12.96
C LEU A 126 6.31 -0.73 -12.44
N VAL A 127 5.78 0.27 -13.17
CA VAL A 127 4.54 0.96 -12.77
C VAL A 127 3.41 -0.05 -12.62
N ARG A 128 3.32 -1.00 -13.56
CA ARG A 128 2.38 -2.11 -13.47
C ARG A 128 2.60 -2.97 -12.23
N SER A 129 3.86 -3.33 -11.90
CA SER A 129 4.21 -4.10 -10.72
C SER A 129 4.02 -3.36 -9.38
N ILE A 130 4.13 -2.03 -9.40
CA ILE A 130 3.90 -1.13 -8.26
C ILE A 130 2.41 -1.09 -7.94
N LEU A 131 1.59 -0.93 -8.99
CA LEU A 131 0.13 -0.93 -8.89
C LEU A 131 -0.41 -2.34 -8.59
N GLU A 132 0.17 -3.39 -9.15
CA GLU A 132 -0.16 -4.80 -8.86
C GLU A 132 0.13 -5.23 -7.41
N ARG A 133 0.97 -4.52 -6.65
CA ARG A 133 1.44 -4.94 -5.31
C ARG A 133 1.04 -4.02 -4.15
N PHE A 134 0.19 -3.03 -4.39
CA PHE A 134 -0.45 -2.19 -3.36
C PHE A 134 -1.42 -2.98 -2.44
N ASP A 135 -1.35 -4.32 -2.44
CA ASP A 135 -2.46 -5.22 -2.79
C ASP A 135 -3.24 -5.79 -1.58
N GLN A 136 -2.77 -5.71 -0.33
CA GLN A 136 -3.51 -6.32 0.81
C GLN A 136 -3.45 -5.55 2.14
N ARG A 137 -2.48 -4.64 2.32
CA ARG A 137 -2.19 -4.01 3.62
C ARG A 137 -2.81 -2.63 3.82
N SER A 138 -2.85 -1.81 2.77
CA SER A 138 -3.49 -0.48 2.81
C SER A 138 -4.95 -0.60 3.25
N ALA A 139 -5.63 -1.64 2.76
CA ALA A 139 -6.99 -2.01 3.11
C ALA A 139 -7.22 -2.21 4.61
N ILE A 140 -6.34 -2.99 5.28
CA ILE A 140 -6.48 -3.33 6.71
C ILE A 140 -6.12 -2.12 7.60
N SER A 141 -5.22 -1.26 7.13
CA SER A 141 -4.70 -0.13 7.89
C SER A 141 -5.67 1.05 8.05
N ARG A 142 -6.66 1.18 7.14
CA ARG A 142 -7.69 2.23 7.16
C ARG A 142 -8.75 2.03 8.26
N PHE A 143 -8.69 0.94 9.03
CA PHE A 143 -9.70 0.59 10.03
C PHE A 143 -9.57 1.25 11.39
N ASN A 144 -8.51 2.03 11.67
CA ASN A 144 -8.40 2.77 12.93
C ASN A 144 -8.98 4.18 12.86
N ARG A 145 -10.29 4.26 12.58
CA ARG A 145 -11.12 5.43 12.88
C ARG A 145 -12.34 5.02 13.71
N ARG A 146 -12.11 4.45 14.89
CA ARG A 146 -13.09 4.49 15.99
C ARG A 146 -12.36 4.75 17.32
N ASN A 147 -12.61 5.97 17.80
CA ASN A 147 -12.24 6.63 19.06
C ASN A 147 -10.84 7.25 19.13
#